data_AF-A0A4U3KSV1-F1
#
_entry.id   AF-A0A4U3KSV1-F1
#
_cell.length_a   1.000
_cell.length_b   1.000
_cell.length_c   1.000
_cell.angle_alpha   90.00
_cell.angle_beta   90.00
_cell.angle_gamma   90.00
#
_symmetry.space_group_name_H-M   'P 1'
#
loop_
_entity.id
_entity.type
_entity.pdbx_description
1 polymer ?
#
loop_
_entity_poly.entity_id
_entity_poly.type
_entity_poly.pdbx_seq_one_letter_code
_entity_poly.pdbx_strand_id
1 'polypeptide(L)' 'MRNFKELKIWQKDFEIAVNTYRLIQSLPVLERFGIIQQIMSAAVSVPSNIAEGSSRTSEKIAGDLLRFR' A
#
# COMPACT_ATOMS: atom_id res chain seq x y z
N MET A 1 6.24 -0.46 -20.14
CA MET A 1 5.70 -0.42 -18.76
C MET A 1 4.39 -1.18 -18.76
N ARG A 2 4.27 -2.30 -18.03
CA ARG A 2 2.94 -2.88 -17.79
C ARG A 2 2.15 -1.88 -16.94
N ASN A 3 0.91 -1.61 -17.32
CA ASN A 3 0.06 -0.69 -16.59
C ASN A 3 -0.39 -1.36 -15.28
N PHE A 4 0.34 -1.14 -14.19
CA PHE A 4 0.01 -1.73 -12.88
C PHE A 4 -1.41 -1.38 -12.40
N LYS A 5 -1.97 -0.27 -12.89
CA LYS A 5 -3.34 0.15 -12.56
C LYS A 5 -4.40 -0.81 -13.10
N GLU A 6 -4.07 -1.66 -14.08
CA GLU A 6 -4.94 -2.72 -14.59
C GLU A 6 -4.89 -4.00 -13.74
N LEU A 7 -3.92 -4.11 -12.83
CA LEU A 7 -3.83 -5.27 -11.94
C LEU A 7 -4.97 -5.21 -10.92
N LYS A 8 -5.86 -6.20 -10.96
CA LYS A 8 -6.97 -6.33 -9.99
C LYS A 8 -6.48 -6.32 -8.53
N ILE A 9 -5.31 -6.89 -8.25
CA ILE A 9 -4.71 -6.87 -6.92
C ILE A 9 -4.35 -5.44 -6.49
N TRP A 10 -3.70 -4.67 -7.37
CA TRP A 10 -3.38 -3.26 -7.11
C TRP A 10 -4.64 -2.42 -6.87
N GLN A 11 -5.70 -2.64 -7.67
CA GLN A 11 -6.97 -1.92 -7.50
C GLN A 11 -7.62 -2.18 -6.13
N LYS A 12 -7.62 -3.45 -5.69
CA LYS A 12 -8.13 -3.83 -4.36
C LYS A 12 -7.30 -3.22 -3.24
N ASP A 13 -5.98 -3.29 -3.33
CA ASP A 13 -5.10 -2.73 -2.30
C ASP A 13 -5.18 -1.20 -2.26
N PHE A 14 -5.36 -0.55 -3.41
CA PHE A 14 -5.62 0.89 -3.49
C PHE A 14 -6.95 1.26 -2.81
N GLU A 15 -8.01 0.48 -3.01
CA GLU A 15 -9.29 0.68 -2.33
C GLU A 15 -9.17 0.51 -0.81
N ILE A 16 -8.40 -0.50 -0.36
CA ILE A 16 -8.08 -0.69 1.07
C ILE A 16 -7.35 0.53 1.63
N ALA A 17 -6.38 1.07 0.90
CA ALA A 17 -5.67 2.28 1.31
C ALA A 17 -6.65 3.47 1.46
N VAL A 18 -7.51 3.70 0.47
CA VAL A 18 -8.53 4.76 0.53
C VAL A 18 -9.48 4.58 1.71
N ASN A 19 -9.95 3.36 1.97
CA ASN A 19 -10.82 3.07 3.11
C ASN A 19 -10.10 3.27 4.44
N THR A 20 -8.81 2.95 4.51
CA THR A 20 -7.96 3.23 5.67
C THR A 20 -7.88 4.73 5.95
N TYR A 21 -7.68 5.56 4.92
CA TYR A 21 -7.70 7.02 5.05
C TYR A 21 -9.03 7.57 5.56
N ARG A 22 -10.15 6.91 5.26
CA ARG A 22 -11.47 7.27 5.82
C ARG A 22 -11.58 6.84 7.29
N LEU A 23 -11.11 5.64 7.62
CA LEU A 23 -11.19 5.08 8.97
C LEU A 23 -10.33 5.86 9.98
N ILE A 24 -9.13 6.28 9.61
CA ILE A 24 -8.27 7.04 10.53
C ILE A 24 -8.84 8.41 10.92
N GLN A 25 -9.81 8.95 10.17
CA GLN A 25 -10.44 10.24 10.48
C GLN A 25 -11.29 10.17 11.75
N SER A 26 -11.72 8.98 12.19
CA SER A 26 -12.44 8.80 13.44
C SER A 26 -11.52 8.62 14.66
N LEU A 27 -10.20 8.58 14.47
CA LEU A 27 -9.24 8.43 15.58
C LEU A 27 -8.95 9.79 16.25
N PRO A 28 -8.61 9.78 17.56
CA PRO A 28 -8.24 11.01 18.27
C PRO A 28 -7.05 11.73 17.61
N VAL A 29 -7.09 13.06 17.58
CA VAL A 29 -6.01 13.89 17.00
C VAL A 29 -4.66 13.65 17.69
N LEU A 30 -4.66 13.24 18.96
CA LEU A 30 -3.45 12.87 19.72
C LEU A 30 -2.66 11.73 19.04
N GLU A 31 -3.34 10.84 18.33
CA GLU A 31 -2.73 9.69 17.63
C GLU A 31 -2.11 10.05 16.28
N ARG A 32 -2.23 11.32 15.83
CA ARG A 32 -1.80 11.79 14.50
C ARG A 32 -0.37 11.38 14.17
N PHE A 33 0.56 11.61 15.10
CA PHE A 33 1.98 11.30 14.91
C PHE A 33 2.38 9.92 15.41
N GLY A 34 1.45 9.19 16.02
CA GLY A 34 1.64 7.82 16.49
C GLY A 34 0.98 6.83 15.53
N ILE A 35 -0.11 6.23 15.99
CA ILE A 35 -0.79 5.13 15.29
C ILE A 35 -1.32 5.56 13.92
N ILE A 36 -1.84 6.78 13.78
CA ILE A 36 -2.38 7.27 12.50
C ILE A 36 -1.29 7.28 11.41
N GLN A 37 -0.11 7.83 11.72
CA GLN A 37 1.00 7.88 10.77
C GLN A 37 1.49 6.48 10.37
N GLN A 38 1.56 5.54 11.33
CA GLN A 38 1.98 4.17 11.05
C GLN A 38 0.96 3.42 10.17
N ILE A 39 -0.33 3.58 10.44
CA ILE A 39 -1.41 3.02 9.63
C ILE A 39 -1.36 3.57 8.20
N MET A 40 -1.20 4.88 8.02
CA MET A 40 -1.11 5.50 6.70
C MET A 40 0.09 4.97 5.90
N SER A 41 1.27 4.89 6.54
CA SER A 41 2.47 4.38 5.90
C SER A 41 2.32 2.92 5.47
N ALA A 42 1.75 2.07 6.34
CA ALA A 42 1.50 0.67 6.03
C ALA A 42 0.47 0.48 4.91
N ALA A 43 -0.60 1.28 4.89
CA ALA A 43 -1.64 1.19 3.87
C ALA A 43 -1.14 1.58 2.46
N VAL A 44 -0.23 2.55 2.37
CA VAL A 44 0.33 3.01 1.08
C VAL A 44 1.48 2.12 0.59
N SER A 45 2.17 1.40 1.48
CA SER A 45 3.32 0.56 1.10
C SER A 45 2.92 -0.59 0.17
N VAL A 46 1.77 -1.22 0.39
CA VAL A 46 1.28 -2.36 -0.42
C VAL A 46 1.06 -1.99 -1.89
N PRO A 47 0.22 -1.00 -2.25
CA PRO A 47 0.04 -0.61 -3.65
C PRO A 47 1.33 -0.04 -4.28
N SER A 48 2.21 0.56 -3.47
CA SER A 48 3.53 1.06 -3.94
C SER A 48 4.46 -0.08 -4.30
N ASN A 49 4.54 -1.12 -3.46
CA ASN A 49 5.32 -2.32 -3.72
C ASN A 49 4.82 -3.05 -4.97
N ILE A 50 3.50 -3.17 -5.15
CA ILE A 50 2.93 -3.79 -6.35
C ILE A 50 3.25 -2.98 -7.61
N ALA A 51 3.16 -1.64 -7.54
CA ALA A 51 3.54 -0.78 -8.65
C ALA A 51 5.04 -0.94 -8.98
N GLU A 52 5.93 -0.96 -7.99
CA GLU A 52 7.36 -1.19 -8.20
C GLU A 52 7.62 -2.58 -8.81
N GLY A 53 7.06 -3.63 -8.22
CA GLY A 53 7.22 -5.01 -8.68
C GLY A 53 6.70 -5.25 -10.09
N SER A 54 5.62 -4.56 -10.50
CA SER A 54 5.07 -4.65 -11.86
C SER A 54 6.01 -4.13 -12.96
N SER A 55 6.94 -3.24 -12.58
CA SER A 55 7.94 -2.65 -13.49
C SER A 55 9.20 -3.50 -13.62
N ARG A 56 9.44 -4.41 -12.66
CA ARG A 56 10.59 -5.31 -12.63
C ARG A 56 10.28 -6.61 -13.36
N THR A 57 10.64 -6.66 -14.64
CA THR A 57 10.60 -7.87 -15.46
C THR A 57 11.68 -8.85 -15.00
N SER A 58 11.32 -9.95 -14.31
CA SER A 58 11.98 -11.27 -14.36
C SER A 58 11.73 -12.08 -13.06
N GLU A 59 10.88 -13.10 -13.18
CA GLU A 59 10.90 -14.43 -12.53
C GLU A 59 11.15 -14.66 -11.02
N LYS A 60 11.49 -13.68 -10.19
CA LYS A 60 11.82 -13.98 -8.78
C LYS A 60 11.50 -12.85 -7.80
N ILE A 61 10.22 -12.48 -7.67
CA ILE A 61 9.79 -11.47 -6.68
C ILE A 61 8.52 -11.89 -5.93
N ALA A 62 8.26 -13.18 -5.76
CA ALA A 62 7.23 -13.61 -4.81
C ALA A 62 7.67 -13.38 -3.34
N GLY A 63 8.99 -13.40 -3.07
CA GLY A 63 9.54 -13.31 -1.71
C GLY A 63 9.90 -11.90 -1.22
N ASP A 64 10.26 -10.97 -2.12
CA ASP A 64 10.81 -9.67 -1.72
C ASP A 64 9.78 -8.52 -1.63
N LEU A 65 8.57 -8.69 -2.19
CA LEU A 65 7.47 -7.71 -2.10
C LEU A 65 6.91 -7.53 -0.67
N LEU A 66 7.28 -8.44 0.25
CA LEU A 66 6.88 -8.42 1.67
C LEU A 66 7.92 -7.74 2.58
N ARG A 67 9.00 -7.16 2.04
CA ARG A 67 9.92 -6.36 2.85
C ARG A 67 9.26 -5.02 3.17
N PHE A 68 8.46 -5.02 4.23
CA PHE A 68 8.13 -3.82 4.99
C PHE A 68 9.47 -3.21 5.45
N ARG A 69 9.88 -2.12 4.80
CA ARG A 69 10.87 -1.20 5.35
C ARG A 69 10.17 -0.19 6.23
#